data_AF-A0AAQ4EKM2-F1
#
_entry.id   AF-A0AAQ4EKM2-F1
#
_cell.length_a   1.000
_cell.length_b   1.000
_cell.length_c   1.000
_cell.angle_alpha   90.00
_cell.angle_beta   90.00
_cell.angle_gamma   90.00
#
_symmetry.space_group_name_H-M   'P 1'
#
loop_
_entity.id
_entity.type
_entity.pdbx_description
1 polymer ?
#
loop_
_entity_poly.entity_id
_entity_poly.type
_entity_poly.pdbx_seq_one_letter_code
_entity_poly.pdbx_strand_id
1 'polypeptide(L)'
;MFGGDGNYIGGHVTLTSSDCALLLHRHYVHGVGRTPSLQFKDFFETFKTSFVSAGPHEQVCIKYSDVNNALREAKSRLNYIHPYSANDPLPEPPSIAPTAELTLLVTKILATQFRMTHDEILNGLSLIDTSKTDMWDLCPAHMKPVPCTVERYRSMDGRCNNIKHPSWGVTNSPFVRFLPPLYSDGIEGPRQAADGGELPKARAISSFIHRDFDRPNRQLSILVMSWGQFIDHDLTLAAPPRDERDLDFECCGIPDKYQHPLCMTIEVPRDDPFYGRYGRQCIEFKRSLAGQRPGCALGPRAHINILTHSIDANFIYGSSESLAKKLRSFHRGQLRVWDRFRDLGLKPLLPPDSENPERDCISRPRHLFCFLAGDERVNEQIHLTVLHTFYARDHNRMADELARLNPHWDDDRIYHEVRHIMAAAVQFITYNEFLPMALGEELMVRYNLTLQKEGYWHGYDPNVNLALSNSFQSAAFRFGHTFIQGMVRRYNKYHEFIGEDMLRNLLRQPFIVYQPGKLDELAGGLINTPAQTYDPFVTQEVTNHLFQNPEEPFGKDLIAINLQRAREHGVPGYNSFREWCGLPRAHTFADFEPWLNNNTAFRYSQIYK
;
A
#
# COMPACT_ATOMS: atom_id res chain seq x y z
N MET A 1 1.75 -18.23 -67.33
CA MET A 1 1.80 -19.54 -68.00
C MET A 1 2.08 -20.58 -66.93
N PHE A 2 1.32 -21.70 -66.92
CA PHE A 2 1.43 -22.86 -66.02
C PHE A 2 1.26 -22.58 -64.49
N GLY A 3 0.43 -23.28 -63.71
CA GLY A 3 -0.58 -24.31 -64.01
C GLY A 3 -0.52 -25.53 -63.09
N GLY A 4 -1.50 -25.67 -62.17
CA GLY A 4 -1.81 -26.84 -61.31
C GLY A 4 -0.83 -27.17 -60.16
N ASP A 5 -1.09 -28.10 -59.22
CA ASP A 5 -2.32 -28.67 -58.60
C ASP A 5 -1.88 -29.55 -57.39
N GLY A 6 -2.65 -29.90 -56.35
CA GLY A 6 -4.05 -29.62 -55.96
C GLY A 6 -4.45 -30.35 -54.65
N ASN A 7 -5.75 -30.42 -54.33
CA ASN A 7 -6.44 -31.27 -53.31
C ASN A 7 -6.16 -31.14 -51.79
N TYR A 8 -7.07 -30.41 -51.13
CA TYR A 8 -7.86 -30.76 -49.92
C TYR A 8 -7.49 -31.99 -49.05
N ILE A 9 -7.50 -31.78 -47.72
CA ILE A 9 -8.40 -32.40 -46.71
C ILE A 9 -8.26 -31.62 -45.38
N GLY A 10 -9.35 -31.48 -44.60
CA GLY A 10 -9.27 -31.15 -43.17
C GLY A 10 -9.56 -29.71 -42.74
N GLY A 11 -10.72 -29.16 -43.14
CA GLY A 11 -11.20 -27.89 -42.59
C GLY A 11 -11.66 -28.01 -41.14
N HIS A 12 -10.81 -27.64 -40.17
CA HIS A 12 -11.28 -27.29 -38.82
C HIS A 12 -11.76 -25.84 -38.81
N VAL A 13 -13.07 -25.64 -38.94
CA VAL A 13 -13.70 -24.34 -38.71
C VAL A 13 -13.61 -24.01 -37.22
N THR A 14 -12.67 -23.13 -36.86
CA THR A 14 -12.63 -22.53 -35.52
C THR A 14 -13.83 -21.58 -35.38
N LEU A 15 -14.84 -22.02 -34.62
CA LEU A 15 -16.02 -21.22 -34.26
C LEU A 15 -15.66 -20.11 -33.25
N THR A 16 -14.88 -19.13 -33.66
CA THR A 16 -14.81 -17.84 -32.97
C THR A 16 -16.07 -17.04 -33.29
N SER A 17 -17.18 -17.39 -32.63
CA SER A 17 -18.37 -16.55 -32.59
C SER A 17 -17.99 -15.17 -32.08
N SER A 18 -18.40 -14.10 -32.77
CA SER A 18 -18.14 -12.70 -32.37
C SER A 18 -18.77 -12.31 -31.03
N ASP A 19 -19.65 -13.15 -30.47
CA ASP A 19 -20.35 -12.98 -29.19
C ASP A 19 -19.60 -13.66 -28.01
N CYS A 20 -18.58 -14.48 -28.28
CA CYS A 20 -17.82 -15.16 -27.22
C CYS A 20 -16.76 -14.23 -26.61
N ALA A 21 -16.91 -13.92 -25.32
CA ALA A 21 -16.01 -13.02 -24.59
C ALA A 21 -14.82 -13.75 -23.96
N LEU A 22 -15.01 -15.01 -23.55
CA LEU A 22 -13.97 -15.89 -23.02
C LEU A 22 -14.32 -17.35 -23.32
N LEU A 23 -13.35 -18.11 -23.85
CA LEU A 23 -13.48 -19.55 -24.07
C LEU A 23 -12.64 -20.30 -23.04
N LEU A 24 -13.29 -21.06 -22.17
CA LEU A 24 -12.64 -21.94 -21.20
C LEU A 24 -12.48 -23.34 -21.79
N HIS A 25 -11.25 -23.86 -21.77
CA HIS A 25 -10.92 -25.21 -22.21
C HIS A 25 -10.75 -26.13 -20.99
N ARG A 26 -11.76 -26.96 -20.71
CA ARG A 26 -11.76 -27.85 -19.56
C ARG A 26 -11.47 -29.30 -19.96
N HIS A 27 -10.47 -29.88 -19.31
CA HIS A 27 -10.14 -31.30 -19.42
C HIS A 27 -10.78 -32.08 -18.27
N TYR A 28 -11.65 -33.03 -18.59
CA TYR A 28 -12.17 -33.98 -17.60
C TYR A 28 -11.19 -35.13 -17.38
N VAL A 29 -10.51 -35.15 -16.22
CA VAL A 29 -9.80 -36.34 -15.73
C VAL A 29 -10.80 -37.19 -14.92
N HIS A 30 -11.17 -38.36 -15.44
CA HIS A 30 -12.05 -39.28 -14.72
C HIS A 30 -11.38 -39.78 -13.43
N GLY A 31 -12.10 -39.71 -12.30
CA GLY A 31 -11.71 -40.31 -11.03
C GLY A 31 -11.06 -39.38 -10.00
N VAL A 32 -10.71 -38.14 -10.37
CA VAL A 32 -10.22 -37.13 -9.42
C VAL A 32 -11.25 -35.99 -9.35
N GLY A 33 -11.91 -35.84 -8.20
CA GLY A 33 -12.77 -34.68 -7.96
C GLY A 33 -11.96 -33.39 -8.07
N ARG A 34 -12.55 -32.31 -8.61
CA ARG A 34 -11.91 -31.01 -8.93
C ARG A 34 -10.87 -30.60 -7.87
N THR A 35 -9.61 -30.93 -8.11
CA THR A 35 -8.52 -30.65 -7.18
C THR A 35 -8.06 -29.20 -7.36
N PRO A 36 -7.95 -28.41 -6.28
CA PRO A 36 -7.37 -27.09 -6.37
C PRO A 36 -5.84 -27.24 -6.53
N SER A 37 -5.34 -27.16 -7.76
CA SER A 37 -3.90 -27.18 -8.06
C SER A 37 -3.21 -25.87 -7.64
N LEU A 38 -3.15 -25.65 -6.34
CA LEU A 38 -2.30 -24.65 -5.68
C LEU A 38 -0.84 -25.15 -5.63
N GLN A 39 -0.22 -25.41 -6.79
CA GLN A 39 1.22 -25.64 -6.90
C GLN A 39 1.82 -24.90 -8.10
N PHE A 40 2.74 -23.98 -7.82
CA PHE A 40 3.57 -23.26 -8.79
C PHE A 40 4.49 -24.22 -9.61
N LYS A 41 4.56 -25.48 -9.20
CA LYS A 41 5.38 -26.56 -9.79
C LYS A 41 4.86 -27.04 -11.15
N ASP A 42 3.53 -27.02 -11.33
CA ASP A 42 2.88 -27.58 -12.53
C ASP A 42 3.19 -26.75 -13.80
N PHE A 43 3.56 -25.47 -13.65
CA PHE A 43 3.90 -24.59 -14.76
C PHE A 43 5.11 -25.08 -15.59
N PHE A 44 6.04 -25.83 -14.97
CA PHE A 44 7.23 -26.37 -15.66
C PHE A 44 7.20 -27.89 -15.86
N GLU A 45 6.49 -28.67 -15.04
CA GLU A 45 6.42 -30.14 -15.24
C GLU A 45 5.49 -30.57 -16.38
N THR A 46 4.54 -29.71 -16.81
CA THR A 46 3.61 -30.00 -17.93
C THR A 46 4.31 -30.32 -19.28
N PHE A 47 5.61 -30.04 -19.44
CA PHE A 47 6.39 -30.36 -20.64
C PHE A 47 7.09 -31.73 -20.67
N LYS A 48 6.91 -32.61 -19.66
CA LYS A 48 7.55 -33.94 -19.64
C LYS A 48 6.57 -35.12 -19.60
N THR A 49 5.96 -35.37 -20.77
CA THR A 49 5.55 -36.70 -21.30
C THR A 49 4.95 -37.74 -20.35
N SER A 50 3.65 -38.02 -20.54
CA SER A 50 3.15 -39.36 -20.90
C SER A 50 1.72 -39.30 -21.42
N PHE A 51 1.38 -40.14 -22.40
CA PHE A 51 0.04 -40.21 -23.01
C PHE A 51 -0.98 -40.78 -22.01
N VAL A 52 -1.73 -39.90 -21.34
CA VAL A 52 -2.98 -40.24 -20.66
C VAL A 52 -4.12 -39.98 -21.65
N SER A 53 -5.08 -40.90 -21.77
CA SER A 53 -6.20 -40.73 -22.71
C SER A 53 -7.03 -39.50 -22.35
N ALA A 54 -7.14 -38.55 -23.29
CA ALA A 54 -7.94 -37.35 -23.09
C ALA A 54 -9.41 -37.72 -22.85
N GLY A 55 -9.92 -37.36 -21.66
CA GLY A 55 -11.35 -37.35 -21.42
C GLY A 55 -12.07 -36.29 -22.28
N PRO A 56 -13.41 -36.24 -22.26
CA PRO A 56 -14.16 -35.29 -23.06
C PRO A 56 -13.72 -33.84 -22.77
N HIS A 57 -13.32 -33.13 -23.82
CA HIS A 57 -13.04 -31.70 -23.77
C HIS A 57 -14.35 -30.93 -23.67
N GLU A 58 -14.58 -30.22 -22.56
CA GLU A 58 -15.66 -29.27 -22.45
C GLU A 58 -15.14 -27.88 -22.85
N GLN A 59 -15.74 -27.28 -23.88
CA GLN A 59 -15.51 -25.88 -24.24
C GLN A 59 -16.67 -25.04 -23.70
N VAL A 60 -16.39 -24.20 -22.70
CA VAL A 60 -17.39 -23.30 -22.11
C VAL A 60 -17.15 -21.89 -22.61
N CYS A 61 -18.06 -21.36 -23.41
CA CYS A 61 -18.03 -19.97 -23.85
C CYS A 61 -18.82 -19.09 -22.87
N ILE A 62 -18.16 -18.11 -22.26
CA ILE A 62 -18.82 -16.98 -21.57
C ILE A 62 -19.01 -15.89 -22.62
N LYS A 63 -20.25 -15.40 -22.78
CA LYS A 63 -20.58 -14.38 -23.78
C LYS A 63 -20.54 -12.96 -23.21
N TYR A 64 -20.45 -11.97 -24.08
CA TYR A 64 -20.62 -10.57 -23.65
C TYR A 64 -22.02 -10.32 -23.04
N SER A 65 -23.04 -11.02 -23.55
CA SER A 65 -24.39 -11.02 -22.98
C SER A 65 -24.47 -11.61 -21.56
N ASP A 66 -23.65 -12.61 -21.21
CA ASP A 66 -23.58 -13.15 -19.84
C ASP A 66 -22.98 -12.13 -18.87
N VAL A 67 -21.95 -11.39 -19.29
CA VAL A 67 -21.36 -10.30 -18.50
C VAL A 67 -22.38 -9.18 -18.25
N ASN A 68 -23.15 -8.79 -19.27
CA ASN A 68 -24.23 -7.80 -19.13
C ASN A 68 -25.38 -8.29 -18.22
N ASN A 69 -25.69 -9.60 -18.24
CA ASN A 69 -26.67 -10.20 -17.33
C ASN A 69 -26.18 -10.13 -15.88
N ALA A 70 -24.95 -10.57 -15.62
CA ALA A 70 -24.31 -10.50 -14.31
C ALA A 70 -24.20 -9.05 -13.79
N LEU A 71 -23.93 -8.07 -14.67
CA LEU A 71 -23.93 -6.64 -14.31
C LEU A 71 -25.31 -6.14 -13.87
N ARG A 72 -26.39 -6.51 -14.57
CA ARG A 72 -27.75 -6.12 -14.19
C ARG A 72 -28.15 -6.72 -12.83
N GLU A 73 -27.81 -7.98 -12.59
CA GLU A 73 -27.99 -8.64 -11.30
C GLU A 73 -27.17 -7.96 -10.18
N ALA A 74 -25.90 -7.66 -10.44
CA ALA A 74 -25.01 -7.00 -9.48
C ALA A 74 -25.51 -5.58 -9.11
N LYS A 75 -25.94 -4.79 -10.10
CA LYS A 75 -26.55 -3.47 -9.87
C LYS A 75 -27.79 -3.57 -8.96
N SER A 76 -28.66 -4.55 -9.20
CA SER A 76 -29.85 -4.76 -8.37
C SER A 76 -29.51 -5.17 -6.94
N ARG A 77 -28.51 -6.06 -6.75
CA ARG A 77 -28.11 -6.55 -5.42
C ARG A 77 -27.43 -5.48 -4.56
N LEU A 78 -26.68 -4.57 -5.17
CA LEU A 78 -25.98 -3.49 -4.47
C LEU A 78 -26.82 -2.20 -4.36
N ASN A 79 -28.02 -2.15 -4.94
CA ASN A 79 -28.77 -0.91 -5.18
C ASN A 79 -27.87 0.18 -5.81
N TYR A 80 -27.10 -0.22 -6.83
CA TYR A 80 -25.97 0.55 -7.33
C TYR A 80 -26.40 1.86 -8.00
N ILE A 81 -25.91 2.97 -7.46
CA ILE A 81 -25.96 4.31 -8.07
C ILE A 81 -24.56 4.64 -8.55
N HIS A 82 -24.42 5.03 -9.83
CA HIS A 82 -23.12 5.42 -10.38
C HIS A 82 -22.70 6.80 -9.82
N PRO A 83 -21.55 6.92 -9.14
CA PRO A 83 -21.08 8.21 -8.65
C PRO A 83 -20.75 9.13 -9.83
N TYR A 84 -21.35 10.32 -9.90
CA TYR A 84 -21.10 11.25 -11.01
C TYR A 84 -19.60 11.56 -11.19
N SER A 85 -18.93 11.83 -10.07
CA SER A 85 -17.49 12.10 -9.97
C SER A 85 -16.58 10.90 -10.31
N ALA A 86 -17.11 9.68 -10.55
CA ALA A 86 -16.31 8.60 -11.13
C ALA A 86 -15.86 8.91 -12.57
N ASN A 87 -16.51 9.87 -13.24
CA ASN A 87 -16.16 10.36 -14.57
C ASN A 87 -15.20 11.56 -14.54
N ASP A 88 -14.85 12.08 -13.36
CA ASP A 88 -13.83 13.13 -13.24
C ASP A 88 -12.48 12.61 -13.73
N PRO A 89 -11.59 13.46 -14.28
CA PRO A 89 -10.29 13.00 -14.75
C PRO A 89 -9.48 12.29 -13.66
N LEU A 90 -9.57 12.73 -12.40
CA LEU A 90 -9.02 12.08 -11.21
C LEU A 90 -10.15 11.86 -10.18
N PRO A 91 -10.86 10.72 -10.23
CA PRO A 91 -11.91 10.43 -9.25
C PRO A 91 -11.28 10.07 -7.90
N GLU A 92 -11.93 10.48 -6.82
CA GLU A 92 -11.48 10.15 -5.46
C GLU A 92 -11.92 8.74 -5.02
N PRO A 93 -11.26 8.11 -4.02
CA PRO A 93 -11.55 6.74 -3.61
C PRO A 93 -13.03 6.42 -3.31
N PRO A 94 -13.84 7.30 -2.67
CA PRO A 94 -15.27 7.07 -2.48
C PRO A 94 -16.09 6.97 -3.78
N SER A 95 -15.60 7.55 -4.88
CA SER A 95 -16.22 7.42 -6.21
C SER A 95 -15.74 6.18 -6.97
N ILE A 96 -14.51 5.75 -6.74
CA ILE A 96 -13.93 4.55 -7.35
C ILE A 96 -14.50 3.29 -6.70
N ALA A 97 -14.51 3.21 -5.37
CA ALA A 97 -14.81 1.98 -4.64
C ALA A 97 -16.16 1.34 -5.03
N PRO A 98 -17.28 2.08 -5.21
CA PRO A 98 -18.53 1.49 -5.67
C PRO A 98 -18.44 0.82 -7.04
N THR A 99 -17.63 1.36 -7.98
CA THR A 99 -17.41 0.75 -9.30
C THR A 99 -16.64 -0.58 -9.19
N ALA A 100 -15.72 -0.66 -8.23
CA ALA A 100 -14.91 -1.84 -7.97
C ALA A 100 -15.68 -2.93 -7.22
N GLU A 101 -16.47 -2.59 -6.20
CA GLU A 101 -17.37 -3.56 -5.53
C GLU A 101 -18.41 -4.13 -6.52
N LEU A 102 -18.92 -3.31 -7.46
CA LEU A 102 -19.78 -3.79 -8.56
C LEU A 102 -19.03 -4.79 -9.46
N THR A 103 -17.80 -4.47 -9.87
CA THR A 103 -16.93 -5.34 -10.68
C THR A 103 -16.62 -6.67 -9.98
N LEU A 104 -16.40 -6.65 -8.67
CA LEU A 104 -16.18 -7.84 -7.85
C LEU A 104 -17.44 -8.71 -7.77
N LEU A 105 -18.62 -8.11 -7.62
CA LEU A 105 -19.87 -8.87 -7.59
C LEU A 105 -20.19 -9.50 -8.96
N VAL A 106 -19.93 -8.81 -10.08
CA VAL A 106 -20.03 -9.42 -11.43
C VAL A 106 -19.07 -10.61 -11.56
N THR A 107 -17.83 -10.45 -11.11
CA THR A 107 -16.84 -11.54 -11.06
C THR A 107 -17.36 -12.74 -10.27
N LYS A 108 -17.95 -12.52 -9.09
CA LYS A 108 -18.55 -13.59 -8.25
C LYS A 108 -19.74 -14.28 -8.91
N ILE A 109 -20.62 -13.53 -9.56
CA ILE A 109 -21.78 -14.10 -10.27
C ILE A 109 -21.31 -15.00 -11.41
N LEU A 110 -20.41 -14.53 -12.27
CA LEU A 110 -19.86 -15.32 -13.37
C LEU A 110 -19.09 -16.56 -12.88
N ALA A 111 -18.23 -16.39 -11.87
CA ALA A 111 -17.49 -17.50 -11.26
C ALA A 111 -18.42 -18.59 -10.71
N THR A 112 -19.54 -18.21 -10.09
CA THR A 112 -20.55 -19.13 -9.57
C THR A 112 -21.34 -19.79 -10.70
N GLN A 113 -21.84 -19.00 -11.65
CA GLN A 113 -22.65 -19.44 -12.80
C GLN A 113 -21.90 -20.49 -13.64
N PHE A 114 -20.65 -20.21 -14.00
CA PHE A 114 -19.82 -21.08 -14.82
C PHE A 114 -18.97 -22.08 -14.00
N ARG A 115 -19.15 -22.10 -12.67
CA ARG A 115 -18.44 -22.94 -11.70
C ARG A 115 -16.92 -22.93 -11.91
N MET A 116 -16.35 -21.73 -11.95
CA MET A 116 -14.97 -21.49 -12.32
C MET A 116 -13.98 -21.91 -11.23
N THR A 117 -12.77 -22.31 -11.62
CA THR A 117 -11.65 -22.52 -10.70
C THR A 117 -10.96 -21.20 -10.34
N HIS A 118 -10.16 -21.19 -9.27
CA HIS A 118 -9.34 -20.02 -8.91
C HIS A 118 -8.44 -19.54 -10.05
N ASP A 119 -7.89 -20.47 -10.84
CA ASP A 119 -7.07 -20.15 -12.02
C ASP A 119 -7.90 -19.52 -13.15
N GLU A 120 -9.07 -20.10 -13.48
CA GLU A 120 -9.98 -19.53 -14.48
C GLU A 120 -10.49 -18.13 -14.06
N ILE A 121 -10.71 -17.89 -12.77
CA ILE A 121 -11.08 -16.57 -12.22
C ILE A 121 -9.94 -15.55 -12.38
N LEU A 122 -8.73 -15.95 -11.99
CA LEU A 122 -7.54 -15.10 -11.97
C LEU A 122 -7.08 -14.73 -13.38
N ASN A 123 -6.84 -15.75 -14.20
CA ASN A 123 -6.18 -15.66 -15.49
C ASN A 123 -7.18 -15.60 -16.65
N GLY A 124 -8.37 -16.20 -16.51
CA GLY A 124 -9.40 -16.20 -17.55
C GLY A 124 -10.23 -14.92 -17.58
N LEU A 125 -10.93 -14.59 -16.48
CA LEU A 125 -11.87 -13.45 -16.45
C LEU A 125 -11.21 -12.09 -16.78
N SER A 126 -9.92 -11.94 -16.52
CA SER A 126 -9.19 -10.71 -16.85
C SER A 126 -8.88 -10.53 -18.34
N LEU A 127 -9.12 -11.55 -19.17
CA LEU A 127 -9.00 -11.49 -20.64
C LEU A 127 -10.31 -11.04 -21.33
N ILE A 128 -11.42 -10.93 -20.58
CA ILE A 128 -12.68 -10.42 -21.10
C ILE A 128 -12.52 -8.94 -21.44
N ASP A 129 -12.66 -8.63 -22.73
CA ASP A 129 -12.70 -7.25 -23.25
C ASP A 129 -14.01 -6.56 -22.85
N THR A 130 -14.00 -5.95 -21.67
CA THR A 130 -15.12 -5.19 -21.08
C THR A 130 -15.49 -3.93 -21.86
N SER A 131 -14.68 -3.48 -22.83
CA SER A 131 -15.06 -2.35 -23.70
C SER A 131 -16.25 -2.66 -24.61
N LYS A 132 -16.58 -3.96 -24.75
CA LYS A 132 -17.74 -4.50 -25.49
C LYS A 132 -18.93 -4.83 -24.57
N THR A 133 -18.91 -4.41 -23.31
CA THR A 133 -19.99 -4.65 -22.34
C THR A 133 -20.47 -3.36 -21.69
N ASP A 134 -21.64 -3.42 -21.07
CA ASP A 134 -22.27 -2.32 -20.33
C ASP A 134 -21.45 -1.89 -19.08
N MET A 135 -20.33 -2.58 -18.80
CA MET A 135 -19.37 -2.19 -17.77
C MET A 135 -18.50 -1.00 -18.21
N TRP A 136 -18.27 -0.81 -19.51
CA TRP A 136 -17.36 0.24 -20.00
C TRP A 136 -17.84 1.65 -19.66
N ASP A 137 -19.15 1.87 -19.69
CA ASP A 137 -19.78 3.15 -19.35
C ASP A 137 -19.65 3.48 -17.86
N LEU A 138 -19.48 2.48 -17.00
CA LEU A 138 -19.28 2.64 -15.56
C LEU A 138 -17.80 2.72 -15.17
N CYS A 139 -16.91 2.50 -16.14
CA CYS A 139 -15.49 2.43 -15.89
C CYS A 139 -14.90 3.84 -15.63
N PRO A 140 -14.23 4.09 -14.49
CA PRO A 140 -13.71 5.40 -14.13
C PRO A 140 -12.78 5.98 -15.19
N ALA A 141 -12.82 7.31 -15.38
CA ALA A 141 -12.15 7.96 -16.51
C ALA A 141 -10.62 7.75 -16.54
N HIS A 142 -9.95 7.72 -15.39
CA HIS A 142 -8.50 7.47 -15.31
C HIS A 142 -8.08 6.00 -15.57
N MET A 143 -9.04 5.07 -15.58
CA MET A 143 -8.81 3.67 -15.97
C MET A 143 -8.91 3.46 -17.50
N LYS A 144 -9.34 4.50 -18.23
CA LYS A 144 -9.38 4.55 -19.70
C LYS A 144 -8.10 5.24 -20.22
N PRO A 145 -7.71 5.07 -21.51
CA PRO A 145 -6.56 5.77 -22.07
C PRO A 145 -6.76 7.29 -22.04
N VAL A 146 -5.83 8.02 -21.43
CA VAL A 146 -5.83 9.50 -21.34
C VAL A 146 -4.70 10.04 -22.24
N PRO A 147 -4.92 11.04 -23.11
CA PRO A 147 -3.84 11.67 -23.88
C PRO A 147 -2.90 12.48 -22.99
N CYS A 148 -1.62 12.53 -23.33
CA CYS A 148 -0.57 13.24 -22.60
C CYS A 148 0.30 14.10 -23.51
N THR A 149 0.74 15.25 -22.99
CA THR A 149 1.79 16.09 -23.56
C THR A 149 3.09 15.94 -22.76
N VAL A 150 4.22 16.32 -23.37
CA VAL A 150 5.52 16.37 -22.68
C VAL A 150 5.68 17.73 -22.01
N GLU A 151 5.66 17.72 -20.69
CA GLU A 151 5.83 18.93 -19.87
C GLU A 151 7.19 18.96 -19.16
N ARG A 152 7.63 20.15 -18.72
CA ARG A 152 8.90 20.30 -17.97
C ARG A 152 8.84 19.70 -16.57
N TYR A 153 7.67 19.73 -15.93
CA TYR A 153 7.49 19.33 -14.54
C TYR A 153 6.57 18.11 -14.43
N ARG A 154 6.76 17.33 -13.37
CA ARG A 154 5.82 16.26 -13.00
C ARG A 154 4.47 16.89 -12.63
N SER A 155 3.35 16.29 -13.02
CA SER A 155 2.05 16.64 -12.45
C SER A 155 2.05 16.36 -10.94
N MET A 156 1.05 16.89 -10.21
CA MET A 156 0.87 16.56 -8.79
C MET A 156 0.33 15.14 -8.58
N ASP A 157 -0.27 14.52 -9.59
CA ASP A 157 -0.96 13.22 -9.49
C ASP A 157 -0.20 12.03 -10.13
N GLY A 158 0.97 12.28 -10.71
CA GLY A 158 1.83 11.28 -11.35
C GLY A 158 1.53 10.96 -12.81
N ARG A 159 0.48 11.55 -13.42
CA ARG A 159 0.16 11.37 -14.85
C ARG A 159 1.32 11.75 -15.77
N CYS A 160 1.30 11.15 -16.96
CA CYS A 160 2.23 11.45 -18.05
C CYS A 160 3.72 11.19 -17.73
N ASN A 161 4.05 10.60 -16.57
CA ASN A 161 5.40 10.11 -16.25
C ASN A 161 5.88 9.08 -17.29
N ASN A 162 4.97 8.22 -17.76
CA ASN A 162 5.15 7.37 -18.92
C ASN A 162 4.23 7.83 -20.06
N ILE A 163 4.82 8.29 -21.18
CA ILE A 163 4.08 8.83 -22.33
C ILE A 163 3.32 7.72 -23.08
N LYS A 164 3.84 6.48 -23.10
CA LYS A 164 3.17 5.32 -23.73
C LYS A 164 2.04 4.77 -22.85
N HIS A 165 2.22 4.85 -21.53
CA HIS A 165 1.26 4.36 -20.54
C HIS A 165 0.93 5.43 -19.48
N PRO A 166 0.18 6.49 -19.85
CA PRO A 166 -0.15 7.64 -19.00
C PRO A 166 -0.68 7.38 -17.59
N SER A 167 -1.31 6.23 -17.36
CA SER A 167 -1.92 5.81 -16.09
C SER A 167 -1.02 4.96 -15.20
N TRP A 168 0.20 4.60 -15.63
CA TRP A 168 1.12 3.81 -14.81
C TRP A 168 1.70 4.64 -13.66
N GLY A 169 1.39 4.23 -12.43
CA GLY A 169 1.89 4.85 -11.20
C GLY A 169 1.23 6.18 -10.81
N VAL A 170 0.07 6.48 -11.42
CA VAL A 170 -0.77 7.63 -11.07
C VAL A 170 -1.46 7.39 -9.72
N THR A 171 -1.74 8.45 -8.98
CA THR A 171 -2.56 8.36 -7.76
C THR A 171 -3.98 7.86 -8.05
N ASN A 172 -4.65 7.37 -7.02
CA ASN A 172 -5.96 6.72 -7.06
C ASN A 172 -6.02 5.53 -8.05
N SER A 173 -4.87 4.91 -8.37
CA SER A 173 -4.74 3.72 -9.22
C SER A 173 -4.52 2.46 -8.38
N PRO A 174 -4.77 1.24 -8.90
CA PRO A 174 -4.60 0.02 -8.14
C PRO A 174 -3.12 -0.37 -8.01
N PHE A 175 -2.75 -0.94 -6.86
CA PHE A 175 -1.47 -1.64 -6.74
C PHE A 175 -1.36 -2.80 -7.75
N VAL A 176 -0.20 -2.96 -8.37
CA VAL A 176 0.10 -4.17 -9.17
C VAL A 176 0.47 -5.34 -8.24
N ARG A 177 0.71 -6.52 -8.80
CA ARG A 177 1.06 -7.72 -8.02
C ARG A 177 2.19 -8.48 -8.70
N PHE A 178 3.22 -8.84 -7.93
CA PHE A 178 4.29 -9.75 -8.39
C PHE A 178 3.83 -11.21 -8.40
N LEU A 179 2.93 -11.57 -7.49
CA LEU A 179 2.32 -12.88 -7.37
C LEU A 179 0.80 -12.73 -7.26
N PRO A 180 0.01 -13.68 -7.81
CA PRO A 180 -1.45 -13.69 -7.68
C PRO A 180 -1.96 -13.56 -6.24
N PRO A 181 -3.11 -12.91 -6.01
CA PRO A 181 -3.71 -12.85 -4.69
C PRO A 181 -4.25 -14.21 -4.25
N LEU A 182 -4.12 -14.51 -2.96
CA LEU A 182 -4.63 -15.72 -2.32
C LEU A 182 -5.82 -15.42 -1.41
N TYR A 183 -7.02 -15.51 -2.00
CA TYR A 183 -8.32 -15.45 -1.31
C TYR A 183 -8.98 -16.84 -1.29
N SER A 184 -9.81 -17.12 -0.29
CA SER A 184 -10.50 -18.43 -0.16
C SER A 184 -11.43 -18.71 -1.33
N ASP A 185 -12.21 -17.72 -1.76
CA ASP A 185 -13.08 -17.76 -2.94
C ASP A 185 -12.35 -17.41 -4.26
N GLY A 186 -11.04 -17.16 -4.21
CA GLY A 186 -10.25 -16.69 -5.34
C GLY A 186 -10.51 -15.24 -5.77
N ILE A 187 -11.43 -14.52 -5.10
CA ILE A 187 -11.86 -13.17 -5.49
C ILE A 187 -11.56 -12.15 -4.39
N GLU A 188 -12.07 -12.34 -3.18
CA GLU A 188 -11.87 -11.41 -2.06
C GLU A 188 -12.12 -11.97 -0.65
N GLY A 189 -12.57 -13.21 -0.53
CA GLY A 189 -12.94 -13.87 0.73
C GLY A 189 -11.75 -14.08 1.67
N PRO A 190 -11.98 -14.17 2.99
CA PRO A 190 -10.93 -14.21 4.00
C PRO A 190 -9.95 -15.36 3.75
N ARG A 191 -8.65 -15.08 3.87
CA ARG A 191 -7.59 -16.05 3.60
C ARG A 191 -7.63 -17.22 4.59
N GLN A 192 -7.66 -18.45 4.05
CA GLN A 192 -7.64 -19.70 4.81
C GLN A 192 -6.23 -20.31 4.90
N ALA A 193 -6.07 -21.28 5.79
CA ALA A 193 -4.92 -22.16 5.91
C ALA A 193 -4.92 -23.24 4.80
N ALA A 194 -3.81 -23.97 4.66
CA ALA A 194 -3.63 -24.96 3.58
C ALA A 194 -4.54 -26.19 3.71
N ASP A 195 -5.05 -26.47 4.91
CA ASP A 195 -6.05 -27.50 5.22
C ASP A 195 -7.52 -27.01 5.03
N GLY A 196 -7.70 -25.77 4.55
CA GLY A 196 -9.01 -25.10 4.45
C GLY A 196 -9.52 -24.49 5.76
N GLY A 197 -8.78 -24.64 6.86
CA GLY A 197 -9.11 -24.07 8.16
C GLY A 197 -8.80 -22.58 8.29
N GLU A 198 -8.99 -22.04 9.49
CA GLU A 198 -8.61 -20.66 9.81
C GLU A 198 -7.10 -20.51 10.00
N LEU A 199 -6.55 -19.38 9.55
CA LEU A 199 -5.19 -18.99 9.91
C LEU A 199 -5.12 -18.58 11.40
N PRO A 200 -4.00 -18.82 12.10
CA PRO A 200 -3.85 -18.44 13.51
C PRO A 200 -4.17 -16.95 13.73
N LYS A 201 -4.85 -16.62 14.85
CA LYS A 201 -5.37 -15.26 15.11
C LYS A 201 -4.24 -14.23 15.09
N ALA A 202 -4.43 -13.11 14.40
CA ALA A 202 -3.38 -12.12 14.16
C ALA A 202 -2.76 -11.58 15.47
N ARG A 203 -3.61 -11.33 16.47
CA ARG A 203 -3.17 -10.94 17.82
C ARG A 203 -2.39 -12.04 18.55
N ALA A 204 -2.80 -13.30 18.42
CA ALA A 204 -2.07 -14.43 19.02
C ALA A 204 -0.65 -14.56 18.44
N ILE A 205 -0.47 -14.33 17.13
CA ILE A 205 0.88 -14.29 16.51
C ILE A 205 1.68 -13.09 17.03
N SER A 206 1.05 -11.91 17.14
CA SER A 206 1.70 -10.72 17.68
C SER A 206 2.25 -10.98 19.09
N SER A 207 1.41 -11.35 20.06
CA SER A 207 1.84 -11.59 21.44
C SER A 207 2.75 -12.83 21.59
N PHE A 208 2.56 -13.88 20.78
CA PHE A 208 3.36 -15.10 20.85
C PHE A 208 4.68 -15.07 20.08
N ILE A 209 4.90 -14.17 19.13
CA ILE A 209 6.17 -14.01 18.40
C ILE A 209 6.88 -12.71 18.80
N HIS A 210 6.18 -11.58 18.68
CA HIS A 210 6.73 -10.23 18.73
C HIS A 210 6.76 -9.69 20.16
N ARG A 211 7.70 -10.22 20.95
CA ARG A 211 7.97 -9.73 22.31
C ARG A 211 8.69 -8.39 22.26
N ASP A 212 8.51 -7.61 23.32
CA ASP A 212 9.24 -6.38 23.56
C ASP A 212 10.55 -6.68 24.29
N PHE A 213 11.65 -6.59 23.55
CA PHE A 213 13.01 -6.66 24.08
C PHE A 213 13.82 -5.51 23.49
N ASP A 214 14.29 -4.60 24.35
CA ASP A 214 15.16 -3.50 23.96
C ASP A 214 16.52 -4.05 23.46
N ARG A 215 16.78 -3.83 22.17
CA ARG A 215 17.99 -4.23 21.43
C ARG A 215 18.43 -3.09 20.51
N PRO A 216 19.00 -2.02 21.07
CA PRO A 216 19.43 -0.87 20.27
C PRO A 216 20.56 -1.28 19.31
N ASN A 217 20.39 -0.91 18.04
CA ASN A 217 21.40 -1.03 17.02
C ASN A 217 22.58 -0.08 17.34
N ARG A 218 23.82 -0.54 17.12
CA ARG A 218 25.05 0.20 17.45
C ARG A 218 25.56 1.10 16.33
N GLN A 219 25.00 0.99 15.14
CA GLN A 219 25.45 1.67 13.92
C GLN A 219 24.38 2.57 13.31
N LEU A 220 23.10 2.30 13.57
CA LEU A 220 21.97 3.03 12.98
C LEU A 220 21.27 3.89 14.04
N SER A 221 21.11 5.19 13.76
CA SER A 221 20.20 6.06 14.51
C SER A 221 18.74 5.79 14.10
N ILE A 222 17.80 6.23 14.94
CA ILE A 222 16.36 6.12 14.67
C ILE A 222 15.92 6.87 13.40
N LEU A 223 16.77 7.78 12.87
CA LEU A 223 16.58 8.41 11.57
C LEU A 223 16.45 7.39 10.43
N VAL A 224 17.07 6.21 10.49
CA VAL A 224 16.88 5.17 9.45
C VAL A 224 15.42 4.70 9.38
N MET A 225 14.76 4.58 10.53
CA MET A 225 13.35 4.20 10.64
C MET A 225 12.46 5.34 10.13
N SER A 226 12.74 6.57 10.56
CA SER A 226 11.95 7.74 10.14
C SER A 226 12.13 8.09 8.65
N TRP A 227 13.31 7.83 8.06
CA TRP A 227 13.51 7.94 6.62
C TRP A 227 12.77 6.85 5.85
N GLY A 228 12.84 5.59 6.31
CA GLY A 228 12.04 4.50 5.74
C GLY A 228 10.54 4.81 5.75
N GLN A 229 10.04 5.39 6.85
CA GLN A 229 8.65 5.85 6.94
C GLN A 229 8.36 7.02 5.98
N PHE A 230 9.28 7.97 5.81
CA PHE A 230 9.17 9.05 4.83
C PHE A 230 9.01 8.51 3.40
N ILE A 231 9.79 7.50 3.02
CA ILE A 231 9.72 6.89 1.68
C ILE A 231 8.47 6.01 1.52
N ASP A 232 7.99 5.34 2.57
CA ASP A 232 6.66 4.70 2.54
C ASP A 232 5.57 5.76 2.31
N HIS A 233 5.68 6.89 2.99
CA HIS A 233 4.74 8.01 2.90
C HIS A 233 4.87 8.85 1.61
N ASP A 234 5.94 8.67 0.83
CA ASP A 234 6.07 9.26 -0.51
C ASP A 234 5.37 8.41 -1.57
N LEU A 235 5.43 7.09 -1.37
CA LEU A 235 5.13 6.05 -2.35
C LEU A 235 3.72 5.47 -2.21
N THR A 236 3.25 5.28 -0.97
CA THR A 236 2.09 4.42 -0.76
C THR A 236 1.18 4.78 0.41
N LEU A 237 -0.13 4.70 0.15
CA LEU A 237 -1.20 4.68 1.13
C LEU A 237 -2.41 3.95 0.55
N ALA A 238 -2.75 2.79 1.12
CA ALA A 238 -3.93 2.05 0.68
C ALA A 238 -5.20 2.74 1.18
N ALA A 239 -6.12 3.10 0.28
CA ALA A 239 -7.30 3.91 0.60
C ALA A 239 -8.08 3.35 1.81
N PRO A 240 -8.17 4.10 2.94
CA PRO A 240 -8.96 3.69 4.09
C PRO A 240 -10.45 3.96 3.84
N PRO A 241 -11.36 3.15 4.38
CA PRO A 241 -12.77 3.51 4.45
C PRO A 241 -12.98 4.57 5.53
N ARG A 242 -13.83 5.57 5.25
CA ARG A 242 -14.22 6.66 6.14
C ARG A 242 -15.74 6.86 6.08
N ASP A 243 -16.33 7.53 7.06
CA ASP A 243 -17.76 7.87 7.09
C ASP A 243 -18.11 9.05 6.16
N GLU A 244 -19.38 9.46 6.09
CA GLU A 244 -19.85 10.58 5.27
C GLU A 244 -19.23 11.95 5.65
N ARG A 245 -18.54 12.04 6.79
CA ARG A 245 -17.84 13.23 7.30
C ARG A 245 -16.32 13.10 7.18
N ASP A 246 -15.83 12.09 6.45
CA ASP A 246 -14.42 11.76 6.26
C ASP A 246 -13.68 11.33 7.56
N LEU A 247 -14.42 10.76 8.53
CA LEU A 247 -13.91 10.29 9.83
C LEU A 247 -13.80 8.75 9.89
N ASP A 248 -12.98 8.22 10.81
CA ASP A 248 -12.95 6.79 11.13
C ASP A 248 -14.24 6.37 11.87
N PHE A 249 -14.75 5.17 11.61
CA PHE A 249 -15.96 4.62 12.24
C PHE A 249 -15.65 3.36 13.05
N GLU A 250 -16.53 2.94 13.97
CA GLU A 250 -16.28 1.80 14.85
C GLU A 250 -16.77 0.47 14.26
N CYS A 251 -16.04 -0.61 14.55
CA CYS A 251 -16.43 -1.97 14.18
C CYS A 251 -16.56 -2.91 15.39
N CYS A 252 -15.75 -2.73 16.44
CA CYS A 252 -15.87 -3.48 17.68
C CYS A 252 -17.09 -3.01 18.50
N GLY A 253 -17.73 -3.92 19.23
CA GLY A 253 -18.91 -3.61 20.05
C GLY A 253 -20.23 -3.47 19.27
N ILE A 254 -20.16 -3.32 17.95
CA ILE A 254 -21.32 -3.37 17.05
C ILE A 254 -21.66 -4.83 16.73
N PRO A 255 -22.92 -5.29 16.89
CA PRO A 255 -23.31 -6.65 16.49
C PRO A 255 -23.18 -6.85 14.98
N ASP A 256 -22.75 -8.03 14.53
CA ASP A 256 -22.41 -8.32 13.12
C ASP A 256 -23.51 -7.93 12.10
N LYS A 257 -24.78 -8.06 12.47
CA LYS A 257 -25.94 -7.65 11.64
C LYS A 257 -25.94 -6.15 11.31
N TYR A 258 -25.33 -5.32 12.16
CA TYR A 258 -25.30 -3.86 12.06
C TYR A 258 -23.87 -3.33 11.81
N GLN A 259 -22.86 -4.19 11.76
CA GLN A 259 -21.50 -3.79 11.37
C GLN A 259 -21.48 -3.30 9.93
N HIS A 260 -20.63 -2.31 9.65
CA HIS A 260 -20.39 -1.85 8.29
C HIS A 260 -19.77 -3.00 7.44
N PRO A 261 -20.14 -3.19 6.16
CA PRO A 261 -19.63 -4.31 5.34
C PRO A 261 -18.11 -4.38 5.15
N LEU A 262 -17.39 -3.31 5.47
CA LEU A 262 -15.91 -3.25 5.44
C LEU A 262 -15.26 -3.56 6.80
N CYS A 263 -16.03 -3.83 7.85
CA CYS A 263 -15.49 -4.32 9.12
C CYS A 263 -14.86 -5.71 8.93
N MET A 264 -13.64 -5.90 9.43
CA MET A 264 -12.94 -7.18 9.41
C MET A 264 -12.06 -7.29 10.66
N THR A 265 -12.71 -7.12 11.81
CA THR A 265 -12.09 -6.94 13.13
C THR A 265 -11.05 -8.02 13.45
N ILE A 266 -10.06 -7.64 14.25
CA ILE A 266 -9.04 -8.57 14.74
C ILE A 266 -9.54 -9.14 16.06
N GLU A 267 -9.87 -10.43 16.07
CA GLU A 267 -10.26 -11.13 17.29
C GLU A 267 -9.06 -11.24 18.25
N VAL A 268 -9.33 -10.98 19.53
CA VAL A 268 -8.37 -11.11 20.63
C VAL A 268 -8.75 -12.33 21.48
N PRO A 269 -7.83 -13.30 21.69
CA PRO A 269 -8.08 -14.44 22.56
C PRO A 269 -8.47 -14.04 23.99
N ARG A 270 -9.32 -14.84 24.66
CA ARG A 270 -9.75 -14.57 26.04
C ARG A 270 -8.60 -14.64 27.05
N ASP A 271 -7.60 -15.44 26.73
CA ASP A 271 -6.34 -15.66 27.44
C ASP A 271 -5.21 -14.73 26.97
N ASP A 272 -5.50 -13.67 26.19
CA ASP A 272 -4.47 -12.71 25.78
C ASP A 272 -3.79 -12.07 27.00
N PRO A 273 -2.44 -12.12 27.10
CA PRO A 273 -1.72 -11.72 28.30
C PRO A 273 -1.81 -10.22 28.61
N PHE A 274 -2.29 -9.39 27.68
CA PHE A 274 -2.49 -7.95 27.89
C PHE A 274 -3.97 -7.59 27.85
N TYR A 275 -4.64 -7.81 26.72
CA TYR A 275 -6.03 -7.37 26.51
C TYR A 275 -7.05 -8.17 27.35
N GLY A 276 -6.75 -9.42 27.70
CA GLY A 276 -7.61 -10.24 28.57
C GLY A 276 -7.82 -9.61 29.96
N ARG A 277 -6.83 -8.85 30.47
CA ARG A 277 -6.93 -8.10 31.74
C ARG A 277 -7.96 -6.98 31.71
N TYR A 278 -8.33 -6.51 30.51
CA TYR A 278 -9.32 -5.46 30.29
C TYR A 278 -10.62 -6.01 29.68
N GLY A 279 -10.77 -7.34 29.59
CA GLY A 279 -11.92 -7.99 28.96
C GLY A 279 -12.05 -7.74 27.45
N ARG A 280 -11.02 -7.19 26.80
CA ARG A 280 -11.09 -6.74 25.40
C ARG A 280 -10.89 -7.91 24.44
N GLN A 281 -11.91 -8.21 23.63
CA GLN A 281 -11.95 -9.35 22.69
C GLN A 281 -11.82 -8.95 21.20
N CYS A 282 -11.64 -7.66 20.90
CA CYS A 282 -11.67 -7.12 19.53
C CYS A 282 -10.72 -5.93 19.37
N ILE A 283 -9.93 -5.91 18.29
CA ILE A 283 -9.14 -4.74 17.85
C ILE A 283 -9.72 -4.22 16.54
N GLU A 284 -9.86 -2.89 16.47
CA GLU A 284 -10.41 -2.16 15.32
C GLU A 284 -9.62 -2.44 14.03
N PHE A 285 -10.30 -3.00 13.02
CA PHE A 285 -9.74 -3.22 11.69
C PHE A 285 -10.83 -3.16 10.62
N LYS A 286 -10.52 -2.47 9.52
CA LYS A 286 -11.39 -2.33 8.35
C LYS A 286 -10.65 -2.68 7.06
N ARG A 287 -11.34 -3.31 6.12
CA ARG A 287 -10.84 -3.62 4.77
C ARG A 287 -10.52 -2.32 4.02
N SER A 288 -9.44 -2.28 3.25
CA SER A 288 -9.17 -1.14 2.38
C SER A 288 -10.16 -1.10 1.20
N LEU A 289 -10.42 0.11 0.68
CA LEU A 289 -11.38 0.30 -0.41
C LEU A 289 -10.95 -0.46 -1.67
N ALA A 290 -11.93 -1.07 -2.35
CA ALA A 290 -11.70 -1.80 -3.59
C ALA A 290 -11.21 -0.83 -4.68
N GLY A 291 -10.13 -1.20 -5.36
CA GLY A 291 -9.62 -0.48 -6.52
C GLY A 291 -10.10 -1.09 -7.82
N GLN A 292 -10.42 -0.22 -8.79
CA GLN A 292 -10.75 -0.65 -10.14
C GLN A 292 -9.48 -1.10 -10.87
N ARG A 293 -9.54 -2.25 -11.57
CA ARG A 293 -8.42 -2.72 -12.42
C ARG A 293 -8.38 -1.91 -13.73
N PRO A 294 -7.20 -1.74 -14.38
CA PRO A 294 -7.11 -1.07 -15.68
C PRO A 294 -8.05 -1.72 -16.71
N GLY A 295 -8.68 -0.89 -17.56
CA GLY A 295 -9.73 -1.36 -18.47
C GLY A 295 -10.96 -1.96 -17.78
N CYS A 296 -11.11 -1.82 -16.47
CA CYS A 296 -12.18 -2.44 -15.68
C CYS A 296 -12.28 -3.96 -15.78
N ALA A 297 -11.14 -4.64 -16.00
CA ALA A 297 -11.04 -6.09 -16.09
C ALA A 297 -11.61 -6.82 -14.86
N LEU A 298 -12.39 -7.87 -15.11
CA LEU A 298 -12.96 -8.77 -14.11
C LEU A 298 -11.87 -9.61 -13.41
N GLY A 299 -12.15 -10.08 -12.19
CA GLY A 299 -11.25 -10.92 -11.41
C GLY A 299 -11.10 -10.48 -9.94
N PRO A 300 -9.99 -10.85 -9.28
CA PRO A 300 -9.83 -10.66 -7.83
C PRO A 300 -9.67 -9.19 -7.39
N ARG A 301 -9.90 -8.94 -6.09
CA ARG A 301 -9.81 -7.62 -5.44
C ARG A 301 -8.42 -6.99 -5.59
N ALA A 302 -8.44 -5.78 -6.14
CA ALA A 302 -7.36 -4.83 -6.08
C ALA A 302 -7.68 -3.75 -5.03
N HIS A 303 -6.67 -2.98 -4.64
CA HIS A 303 -6.77 -1.92 -3.63
C HIS A 303 -6.19 -0.64 -4.21
N ILE A 304 -6.82 0.49 -3.90
CA ILE A 304 -6.42 1.81 -4.39
C ILE A 304 -5.17 2.30 -3.62
N ASN A 305 -4.16 2.76 -4.33
CA ASN A 305 -3.11 3.62 -3.78
C ASN A 305 -3.54 5.09 -3.93
N ILE A 306 -3.57 5.87 -2.85
CA ILE A 306 -3.99 7.29 -2.89
C ILE A 306 -2.82 8.28 -3.00
N LEU A 307 -1.63 7.75 -3.28
CA LEU A 307 -0.43 8.51 -3.59
C LEU A 307 0.07 8.15 -5.00
N THR A 308 0.92 9.01 -5.58
CA THR A 308 1.68 8.60 -6.77
C THR A 308 2.65 7.46 -6.40
N HIS A 309 3.02 6.63 -7.37
CA HIS A 309 3.90 5.48 -7.13
C HIS A 309 5.39 5.83 -7.34
N SER A 310 5.73 7.11 -7.49
CA SER A 310 7.10 7.60 -7.66
C SER A 310 7.67 8.23 -6.39
N ILE A 311 9.00 8.21 -6.25
CA ILE A 311 9.71 9.03 -5.27
C ILE A 311 9.80 10.45 -5.84
N ASP A 312 8.86 11.33 -5.50
CA ASP A 312 8.84 12.73 -5.93
C ASP A 312 8.45 13.74 -4.85
N ALA A 313 8.62 13.36 -3.59
CA ALA A 313 8.43 14.19 -2.39
C ALA A 313 6.98 14.68 -2.18
N ASN A 314 6.01 13.82 -2.50
CA ASN A 314 4.59 13.94 -2.18
C ASN A 314 4.35 14.16 -0.68
N PHE A 315 5.19 13.62 0.22
CA PHE A 315 5.11 13.92 1.65
C PHE A 315 5.31 15.43 1.97
N ILE A 316 5.95 16.19 1.06
CA ILE A 316 6.04 17.66 1.13
C ILE A 316 4.88 18.30 0.35
N TYR A 317 4.60 17.84 -0.87
CA TYR A 317 3.82 18.58 -1.87
C TYR A 317 2.36 18.13 -2.05
N GLY A 318 2.01 16.92 -1.63
CA GLY A 318 0.72 16.29 -1.89
C GLY A 318 0.66 15.57 -3.24
N SER A 319 -0.19 14.54 -3.33
CA SER A 319 -0.49 13.81 -4.57
C SER A 319 -1.68 14.38 -5.36
N SER A 320 -2.06 15.64 -5.13
CA SER A 320 -3.18 16.29 -5.82
C SER A 320 -3.00 17.80 -5.94
N GLU A 321 -3.54 18.37 -7.03
CA GLU A 321 -3.56 19.82 -7.26
C GLU A 321 -4.28 20.61 -6.15
N SER A 322 -5.33 20.03 -5.56
CA SER A 322 -6.10 20.67 -4.50
C SER A 322 -5.28 20.79 -3.20
N LEU A 323 -4.58 19.73 -2.81
CA LEU A 323 -3.69 19.76 -1.63
C LEU A 323 -2.46 20.63 -1.88
N ALA A 324 -1.83 20.52 -3.05
CA ALA A 324 -0.69 21.36 -3.43
C ALA A 324 -1.02 22.85 -3.32
N LYS A 325 -2.18 23.28 -3.82
CA LYS A 325 -2.66 24.66 -3.72
C LYS A 325 -2.95 25.07 -2.27
N LYS A 326 -3.52 24.17 -1.44
CA LYS A 326 -3.70 24.44 0.00
C LYS A 326 -2.38 24.59 0.75
N LEU A 327 -1.29 23.94 0.30
CA LEU A 327 0.03 24.01 0.93
C LEU A 327 0.87 25.21 0.48
N ARG A 328 0.59 25.81 -0.68
CA ARG A 328 1.34 26.97 -1.20
C ARG A 328 0.94 28.29 -0.57
N SER A 329 1.92 29.17 -0.41
CA SER A 329 1.71 30.58 0.01
C SER A 329 1.30 31.49 -1.15
N PHE A 330 1.58 31.06 -2.39
CA PHE A 330 1.52 31.88 -3.61
C PHE A 330 2.35 33.17 -3.55
N HIS A 331 3.43 33.14 -2.77
CA HIS A 331 4.43 34.19 -2.69
C HIS A 331 5.86 33.65 -2.75
N ARG A 332 6.63 34.08 -3.75
CA ARG A 332 8.04 33.70 -4.02
C ARG A 332 8.28 32.18 -4.08
N GLY A 333 7.29 31.44 -4.55
CA GLY A 333 7.28 29.98 -4.71
C GLY A 333 7.19 29.20 -3.40
N GLN A 334 6.95 29.86 -2.25
CA GLN A 334 7.04 29.25 -0.93
C GLN A 334 5.81 28.41 -0.55
N LEU A 335 6.02 27.45 0.36
CA LEU A 335 4.98 26.78 1.12
C LEU A 335 4.49 27.63 2.30
N ARG A 336 3.21 27.47 2.67
CA ARG A 336 2.64 27.99 3.91
C ARG A 336 3.35 27.36 5.10
N VAL A 337 3.72 28.21 6.04
CA VAL A 337 4.32 27.86 7.33
C VAL A 337 3.72 28.76 8.40
N TRP A 338 3.91 28.44 9.68
CA TRP A 338 3.33 29.20 10.77
C TRP A 338 4.37 29.71 11.78
N ASP A 339 4.57 31.01 11.78
CA ASP A 339 5.52 31.76 12.61
C ASP A 339 5.07 31.95 14.08
N ARG A 340 4.55 30.89 14.74
CA ARG A 340 4.04 30.94 16.13
C ARG A 340 5.04 31.54 17.13
N PHE A 341 6.33 31.39 16.88
CA PHE A 341 7.41 31.74 17.80
C PHE A 341 8.35 32.84 17.28
N ARG A 342 7.88 33.67 16.33
CA ARG A 342 8.69 34.74 15.72
C ARG A 342 9.33 35.66 16.77
N ASP A 343 8.58 36.03 17.80
CA ASP A 343 9.03 36.94 18.87
C ASP A 343 10.12 36.32 19.77
N LEU A 344 10.30 35.00 19.70
CA LEU A 344 11.38 34.26 20.37
C LEU A 344 12.58 33.98 19.45
N GLY A 345 12.56 34.48 18.21
CA GLY A 345 13.59 34.22 17.19
C GLY A 345 13.63 32.77 16.67
N LEU A 346 12.61 31.96 16.97
CA LEU A 346 12.56 30.56 16.53
C LEU A 346 11.96 30.43 15.12
N LYS A 347 12.35 29.34 14.43
CA LYS A 347 11.89 29.04 13.07
C LYS A 347 10.41 28.61 13.05
N PRO A 348 9.67 28.87 11.96
CA PRO A 348 8.25 28.52 11.83
C PRO A 348 7.96 27.02 11.94
N LEU A 349 6.73 26.68 12.32
CA LEU A 349 6.19 25.32 12.28
C LEU A 349 5.46 25.06 10.95
N LEU A 350 5.04 23.81 10.74
CA LEU A 350 4.01 23.50 9.74
C LEU A 350 2.71 24.28 10.00
N PRO A 351 1.90 24.55 8.97
CA PRO A 351 0.59 25.16 9.16
C PRO A 351 -0.34 24.22 9.94
N PRO A 352 -1.18 24.75 10.85
CA PRO A 352 -2.25 23.97 11.46
C PRO A 352 -3.34 23.62 10.44
N ASP A 353 -3.89 22.41 10.48
CA ASP A 353 -5.11 22.07 9.76
C ASP A 353 -6.33 22.64 10.51
N SER A 354 -6.72 23.85 10.12
CA SER A 354 -7.92 24.52 10.62
C SER A 354 -9.20 24.09 9.91
N GLU A 355 -9.10 23.39 8.77
CA GLU A 355 -10.28 22.91 8.02
C GLU A 355 -10.78 21.59 8.58
N ASN A 356 -9.86 20.68 8.93
CA ASN A 356 -10.17 19.34 9.46
C ASN A 356 -9.48 19.12 10.83
N PRO A 357 -9.82 19.92 11.87
CA PRO A 357 -9.09 19.95 13.14
C PRO A 357 -9.10 18.62 13.91
N GLU A 358 -9.99 17.69 13.57
CA GLU A 358 -10.16 16.40 14.24
C GLU A 358 -9.68 15.22 13.37
N ARG A 359 -9.22 15.49 12.14
CA ARG A 359 -8.70 14.46 11.23
C ARG A 359 -7.35 13.95 11.72
N ASP A 360 -7.30 12.64 11.96
CA ASP A 360 -6.08 11.85 12.19
C ASP A 360 -5.21 12.18 13.43
N CYS A 361 -5.58 13.14 14.29
CA CYS A 361 -5.06 13.26 15.67
C CYS A 361 -5.99 12.64 16.71
N ILE A 362 -5.48 12.38 17.92
CA ILE A 362 -6.23 11.87 19.08
C ILE A 362 -6.09 12.84 20.26
N SER A 363 -7.14 12.96 21.08
CA SER A 363 -7.18 13.73 22.34
C SER A 363 -6.60 15.14 22.28
N ARG A 364 -6.92 15.83 21.17
CA ARG A 364 -6.51 17.20 20.84
C ARG A 364 -6.99 18.22 21.89
N PRO A 365 -6.09 18.99 22.53
CA PRO A 365 -6.49 20.16 23.30
C PRO A 365 -7.22 21.16 22.39
N ARG A 366 -8.40 21.66 22.80
CA ARG A 366 -9.30 22.46 21.93
C ARG A 366 -8.65 23.64 21.18
N HIS A 367 -7.57 24.20 21.73
CA HIS A 367 -6.84 25.36 21.21
C HIS A 367 -5.61 25.02 20.33
N LEU A 368 -5.32 23.73 20.12
CA LEU A 368 -4.25 23.22 19.25
C LEU A 368 -4.86 22.42 18.10
N PHE A 369 -4.11 22.22 17.03
CA PHE A 369 -4.57 21.58 15.80
C PHE A 369 -3.62 20.44 15.40
N CYS A 370 -4.07 19.58 14.49
CA CYS A 370 -3.17 18.77 13.70
C CYS A 370 -2.31 19.67 12.79
N PHE A 371 -1.14 19.20 12.37
CA PHE A 371 -0.38 19.85 11.30
C PHE A 371 -0.83 19.37 9.93
N LEU A 372 -0.75 20.26 8.95
CA LEU A 372 -1.03 20.01 7.53
C LEU A 372 0.31 19.92 6.76
N ALA A 373 0.44 18.90 5.92
CA ALA A 373 1.57 18.66 5.01
C ALA A 373 1.09 17.91 3.76
N GLY A 374 2.02 17.42 2.93
CA GLY A 374 1.70 16.69 1.70
C GLY A 374 1.13 15.28 1.90
N ASP A 375 1.38 14.65 3.05
CA ASP A 375 0.79 13.35 3.41
C ASP A 375 -0.05 13.46 4.69
N GLU A 376 -1.22 12.80 4.72
CA GLU A 376 -2.18 12.90 5.83
C GLU A 376 -1.65 12.31 7.15
N ARG A 377 -0.63 11.45 7.09
CA ARG A 377 -0.05 10.80 8.26
C ARG A 377 1.01 11.65 8.94
N VAL A 378 1.28 12.90 8.54
CA VAL A 378 2.28 13.80 9.16
C VAL A 378 2.22 13.89 10.70
N ASN A 379 1.05 13.65 11.28
CA ASN A 379 0.81 13.67 12.74
C ASN A 379 0.95 12.28 13.41
N GLU A 380 1.19 11.20 12.66
CA GLU A 380 1.15 9.81 13.12
C GLU A 380 2.15 9.53 14.24
N GLN A 381 3.38 10.03 14.10
CA GLN A 381 4.43 9.98 15.12
C GLN A 381 5.29 11.26 15.09
N ILE A 382 5.89 11.62 16.22
CA ILE A 382 6.43 12.97 16.42
C ILE A 382 7.68 13.31 15.58
N HIS A 383 8.58 12.36 15.36
CA HIS A 383 9.76 12.56 14.51
C HIS A 383 9.37 12.76 13.04
N LEU A 384 8.25 12.16 12.60
CA LEU A 384 7.67 12.41 11.28
C LEU A 384 7.30 13.90 11.15
N THR A 385 6.54 14.44 12.11
CA THR A 385 6.17 15.87 12.16
C THR A 385 7.40 16.79 12.15
N VAL A 386 8.46 16.44 12.90
CA VAL A 386 9.74 17.18 12.91
C VAL A 386 10.37 17.20 11.52
N LEU A 387 10.49 16.04 10.87
CA LEU A 387 11.07 15.94 9.53
C LEU A 387 10.22 16.69 8.48
N HIS A 388 8.88 16.60 8.50
CA HIS A 388 8.04 17.34 7.55
C HIS A 388 8.23 18.85 7.74
N THR A 389 8.38 19.30 8.99
CA THR A 389 8.67 20.71 9.29
C THR A 389 10.04 21.13 8.75
N PHE A 390 11.08 20.28 8.85
CA PHE A 390 12.38 20.54 8.24
C PHE A 390 12.32 20.60 6.71
N TYR A 391 11.63 19.67 6.06
CA TYR A 391 11.50 19.65 4.60
C TYR A 391 10.70 20.85 4.06
N ALA A 392 9.65 21.30 4.75
CA ALA A 392 8.94 22.53 4.40
C ALA A 392 9.81 23.79 4.59
N ARG A 393 10.61 23.86 5.67
CA ARG A 393 11.58 24.95 5.90
C ARG A 393 12.66 24.98 4.82
N ASP A 394 13.17 23.82 4.39
CA ASP A 394 14.25 23.73 3.41
C ASP A 394 13.76 24.10 1.99
N HIS A 395 12.53 23.70 1.64
CA HIS A 395 11.85 24.22 0.45
C HIS A 395 11.82 25.76 0.44
N ASN A 396 11.34 26.39 1.52
CA ASN A 396 11.25 27.85 1.58
C ASN A 396 12.63 28.52 1.50
N ARG A 397 13.66 27.94 2.11
CA ARG A 397 15.06 28.39 1.97
C ARG A 397 15.55 28.33 0.52
N MET A 398 15.28 27.24 -0.20
CA MET A 398 15.64 27.12 -1.62
C MET A 398 14.84 28.08 -2.50
N ALA A 399 13.55 28.28 -2.23
CA ALA A 399 12.69 29.22 -2.94
C ALA A 399 13.21 30.67 -2.79
N ASP A 400 13.62 31.06 -1.58
CA ASP A 400 14.24 32.36 -1.31
C ASP A 400 15.50 32.59 -2.15
N GLU A 401 16.41 31.60 -2.20
CA GLU A 401 17.65 31.68 -2.97
C GLU A 401 17.40 31.67 -4.48
N LEU A 402 16.49 30.84 -4.99
CA LEU A 402 16.16 30.83 -6.43
C LEU A 402 15.48 32.12 -6.87
N ALA A 403 14.63 32.71 -6.05
CA ALA A 403 14.04 34.03 -6.30
C ALA A 403 15.10 35.15 -6.30
N ARG A 404 16.12 35.04 -5.44
CA ARG A 404 17.24 36.00 -5.37
C ARG A 404 18.16 35.88 -6.58
N LEU A 405 18.43 34.65 -7.04
CA LEU A 405 19.26 34.37 -8.22
C LEU A 405 18.53 34.64 -9.53
N ASN A 406 17.21 34.46 -9.56
CA ASN A 406 16.37 34.65 -10.74
C ASN A 406 15.20 35.63 -10.45
N PRO A 407 15.46 36.95 -10.32
CA PRO A 407 14.40 37.94 -10.06
C PRO A 407 13.32 38.08 -11.16
N HIS A 408 13.50 37.36 -12.27
CA HIS A 408 12.61 37.32 -13.42
C HIS A 408 11.69 36.07 -13.42
N TRP A 409 11.82 35.17 -12.44
CA TRP A 409 10.93 34.03 -12.28
C TRP A 409 9.70 34.42 -11.44
N ASP A 410 8.54 33.89 -11.85
CA ASP A 410 7.30 34.01 -11.09
C ASP A 410 7.19 32.94 -9.99
N ASP A 411 6.09 33.01 -9.24
CA ASP A 411 5.80 32.13 -8.11
C ASP A 411 5.75 30.64 -8.51
N ASP A 412 5.03 30.33 -9.60
CA ASP A 412 4.90 28.98 -10.13
C ASP A 412 6.24 28.42 -10.56
N ARG A 413 7.04 29.21 -11.29
CA ARG A 413 8.38 28.80 -11.74
C ARG A 413 9.29 28.47 -10.57
N ILE A 414 9.33 29.31 -9.54
CA ILE A 414 10.16 29.06 -8.35
C ILE A 414 9.67 27.80 -7.63
N TYR A 415 8.36 27.69 -7.35
CA TYR A 415 7.78 26.52 -6.67
C TYR A 415 8.11 25.20 -7.38
N HIS A 416 7.93 25.13 -8.70
CA HIS A 416 8.16 23.91 -9.47
C HIS A 416 9.64 23.56 -9.64
N GLU A 417 10.55 24.54 -9.75
CA GLU A 417 12.00 24.27 -9.74
C GLU A 417 12.47 23.76 -8.36
N VAL A 418 11.99 24.34 -7.25
CA VAL A 418 12.31 23.80 -5.91
C VAL A 418 11.72 22.40 -5.73
N ARG A 419 10.46 22.14 -6.13
CA ARG A 419 9.88 20.79 -6.10
C ARG A 419 10.75 19.79 -6.87
N HIS A 420 11.24 20.17 -8.05
CA HIS A 420 12.10 19.32 -8.86
C HIS A 420 13.44 19.01 -8.17
N ILE A 421 14.10 20.02 -7.59
CA ILE A 421 15.36 19.85 -6.83
C ILE A 421 15.15 18.98 -5.58
N MET A 422 14.08 19.22 -4.82
CA MET A 422 13.78 18.47 -3.60
C MET A 422 13.45 17.01 -3.91
N ALA A 423 12.69 16.72 -4.98
CA ALA A 423 12.47 15.35 -5.44
C ALA A 423 13.78 14.64 -5.79
N ALA A 424 14.70 15.32 -6.50
CA ALA A 424 16.02 14.77 -6.81
C ALA A 424 16.88 14.54 -5.55
N ALA A 425 16.81 15.42 -4.54
CA ALA A 425 17.50 15.24 -3.27
C ALA A 425 16.96 14.03 -2.47
N VAL A 426 15.64 13.85 -2.41
CA VAL A 426 15.02 12.68 -1.77
C VAL A 426 15.40 11.37 -2.48
N GLN A 427 15.39 11.37 -3.82
CA GLN A 427 15.87 10.24 -4.62
C GLN A 427 17.35 9.95 -4.33
N PHE A 428 18.21 10.97 -4.29
CA PHE A 428 19.64 10.82 -4.00
C PHE A 428 19.86 10.21 -2.61
N ILE A 429 19.32 10.79 -1.54
CA ILE A 429 19.47 10.28 -0.17
C ILE A 429 18.96 8.83 -0.08
N THR A 430 17.84 8.53 -0.74
CA THR A 430 17.27 7.17 -0.73
C THR A 430 18.20 6.14 -1.36
N TYR A 431 18.72 6.40 -2.57
CA TYR A 431 19.58 5.43 -3.27
C TYR A 431 21.04 5.44 -2.79
N ASN A 432 21.55 6.58 -2.33
CA ASN A 432 22.94 6.76 -1.90
C ASN A 432 23.18 6.34 -0.45
N GLU A 433 22.23 6.57 0.46
CA GLU A 433 22.43 6.41 1.90
C GLU A 433 21.49 5.35 2.49
N PHE A 434 20.18 5.45 2.24
CA PHE A 434 19.20 4.55 2.86
C PHE A 434 19.23 3.12 2.31
N LEU A 435 19.15 2.94 0.99
CA LEU A 435 19.10 1.60 0.39
C LEU A 435 20.35 0.75 0.67
N PRO A 436 21.59 1.28 0.68
CA PRO A 436 22.76 0.54 1.14
C PRO A 436 22.64 0.05 2.59
N MET A 437 22.10 0.87 3.50
CA MET A 437 21.88 0.46 4.91
C MET A 437 20.75 -0.58 5.05
N ALA A 438 19.73 -0.53 4.20
CA ALA A 438 18.57 -1.42 4.25
C ALA A 438 18.76 -2.77 3.52
N LEU A 439 19.52 -2.77 2.42
CA LEU A 439 19.68 -3.93 1.52
C LEU A 439 21.09 -4.56 1.57
N GLY A 440 22.09 -3.80 2.01
CA GLY A 440 23.51 -4.20 1.94
C GLY A 440 24.11 -4.07 0.53
N GLU A 441 25.44 -3.97 0.49
CA GLU A 441 26.20 -3.72 -0.75
C GLU A 441 25.96 -4.79 -1.83
N GLU A 442 25.83 -6.07 -1.44
CA GLU A 442 25.63 -7.17 -2.39
C GLU A 442 24.35 -6.99 -3.21
N LEU A 443 23.23 -6.63 -2.57
CA LEU A 443 21.96 -6.42 -3.27
C LEU A 443 21.96 -5.11 -4.08
N MET A 444 22.63 -4.07 -3.57
CA MET A 444 22.81 -2.81 -4.33
C MET A 444 23.55 -3.06 -5.66
N VAL A 445 24.60 -3.87 -5.65
CA VAL A 445 25.34 -4.25 -6.87
C VAL A 445 24.50 -5.21 -7.73
N ARG A 446 23.92 -6.26 -7.15
CA ARG A 446 23.15 -7.29 -7.87
C ARG A 446 21.98 -6.71 -8.68
N TYR A 447 21.31 -5.69 -8.14
CA TYR A 447 20.17 -5.02 -8.78
C TYR A 447 20.53 -3.70 -9.47
N ASN A 448 21.83 -3.38 -9.61
CA ASN A 448 22.34 -2.16 -10.27
C ASN A 448 21.72 -0.86 -9.69
N LEU A 449 21.59 -0.80 -8.37
CA LEU A 449 21.01 0.33 -7.62
C LEU A 449 22.06 1.36 -7.18
N THR A 450 23.35 1.06 -7.37
CA THR A 450 24.46 1.96 -7.04
C THR A 450 24.50 3.16 -7.97
N LEU A 451 24.56 4.37 -7.42
CA LEU A 451 24.61 5.60 -8.21
C LEU A 451 25.92 5.74 -9.01
N GLN A 452 25.83 6.39 -10.17
CA GLN A 452 26.99 6.84 -10.93
C GLN A 452 27.71 7.96 -10.17
N LYS A 453 29.04 7.94 -10.17
CA LYS A 453 29.86 8.95 -9.46
C LYS A 453 29.82 10.32 -10.15
N GLU A 454 29.66 10.34 -11.46
CA GLU A 454 29.68 11.53 -12.32
C GLU A 454 28.72 11.32 -13.51
N GLY A 455 28.22 12.40 -14.09
CA GLY A 455 27.36 12.38 -15.28
C GLY A 455 25.87 12.15 -15.00
N TYR A 456 25.12 11.86 -16.06
CA TYR A 456 23.68 11.58 -15.99
C TYR A 456 23.39 10.10 -16.25
N TRP A 457 22.47 9.53 -15.47
CA TRP A 457 21.94 8.20 -15.74
C TRP A 457 20.88 8.26 -16.85
N HIS A 458 21.11 7.52 -17.94
CA HIS A 458 20.27 7.50 -19.14
C HIS A 458 19.42 6.22 -19.29
N GLY A 459 19.25 5.44 -18.22
CA GLY A 459 18.62 4.11 -18.26
C GLY A 459 17.08 4.08 -18.18
N TYR A 460 16.38 5.18 -18.48
CA TYR A 460 14.91 5.20 -18.48
C TYR A 460 14.35 4.27 -19.56
N ASP A 461 13.60 3.25 -19.14
CA ASP A 461 12.88 2.33 -20.02
C ASP A 461 11.36 2.59 -19.96
N PRO A 462 10.72 3.06 -21.05
CA PRO A 462 9.28 3.33 -21.08
C PRO A 462 8.41 2.05 -21.05
N ASN A 463 9.01 0.85 -21.01
CA ASN A 463 8.28 -0.41 -20.87
C ASN A 463 8.26 -0.91 -19.40
N VAL A 464 9.01 -0.27 -18.50
CA VAL A 464 8.96 -0.57 -17.05
C VAL A 464 7.74 0.10 -16.42
N ASN A 465 6.91 -0.70 -15.75
CA ASN A 465 5.78 -0.19 -14.98
C ASN A 465 6.22 0.24 -13.58
N LEU A 466 6.15 1.54 -13.30
CA LEU A 466 6.53 2.12 -12.00
C LEU A 466 5.48 1.93 -10.89
N ALA A 467 4.32 1.37 -11.21
CA ALA A 467 3.29 1.12 -10.21
C ALA A 467 3.78 0.10 -9.16
N LEU A 468 3.82 0.53 -7.90
CA LEU A 468 4.17 -0.29 -6.74
C LEU A 468 3.34 -1.57 -6.59
N SER A 469 3.99 -2.64 -6.14
CA SER A 469 3.32 -3.90 -5.82
C SER A 469 2.56 -3.83 -4.50
N ASN A 470 1.40 -4.48 -4.45
CA ASN A 470 0.57 -4.60 -3.26
C ASN A 470 1.35 -5.22 -2.08
N SER A 471 2.16 -6.25 -2.36
CA SER A 471 3.03 -6.93 -1.39
C SER A 471 4.12 -6.06 -0.78
N PHE A 472 4.57 -5.00 -1.49
CA PHE A 472 5.51 -4.03 -0.92
C PHE A 472 4.82 -3.24 0.20
N GLN A 473 3.66 -2.64 -0.10
CA GLN A 473 2.84 -1.83 0.81
C GLN A 473 2.28 -2.62 2.01
N SER A 474 1.75 -3.83 1.77
CA SER A 474 1.00 -4.56 2.78
C SER A 474 1.87 -5.50 3.64
N ALA A 475 3.13 -5.71 3.25
CA ALA A 475 4.04 -6.62 3.94
C ALA A 475 5.51 -6.15 3.93
N ALA A 476 6.17 -6.11 2.77
CA ALA A 476 7.63 -6.08 2.73
C ALA A 476 8.25 -4.79 3.31
N PHE A 477 7.73 -3.61 2.94
CA PHE A 477 8.30 -2.34 3.41
C PHE A 477 7.94 -2.01 4.87
N ARG A 478 7.06 -2.81 5.48
CA ARG A 478 6.72 -2.74 6.92
C ARG A 478 7.82 -3.30 7.83
N PHE A 479 8.94 -3.77 7.27
CA PHE A 479 10.13 -4.14 8.02
C PHE A 479 10.61 -3.00 8.95
N GLY A 480 10.36 -1.74 8.57
CA GLY A 480 10.65 -0.56 9.41
C GLY A 480 10.07 -0.62 10.83
N HIS A 481 8.98 -1.36 11.07
CA HIS A 481 8.32 -1.41 12.38
C HIS A 481 9.14 -2.09 13.49
N THR A 482 10.11 -2.94 13.17
CA THR A 482 11.00 -3.54 14.20
C THR A 482 12.00 -2.53 14.75
N PHE A 483 12.34 -1.49 13.98
CA PHE A 483 13.30 -0.45 14.37
C PHE A 483 12.74 0.59 15.37
N ILE A 484 11.43 0.53 15.68
CA ILE A 484 10.72 1.51 16.49
C ILE A 484 11.16 1.45 17.96
N GLN A 485 11.58 2.59 18.50
CA GLN A 485 11.89 2.78 19.92
C GLN A 485 10.63 2.96 20.77
N GLY A 486 10.63 2.40 21.99
CA GLY A 486 9.54 2.62 22.96
C GLY A 486 9.56 4.02 23.61
N MET A 487 10.73 4.67 23.66
CA MET A 487 10.89 6.01 24.22
C MET A 487 11.34 7.00 23.14
N VAL A 488 10.70 8.17 23.11
CA VAL A 488 11.18 9.31 22.32
C VAL A 488 12.08 10.15 23.22
N ARG A 489 13.38 10.13 22.94
CA ARG A 489 14.38 10.89 23.70
C ARG A 489 14.55 12.30 23.15
N ARG A 490 14.87 13.23 24.04
CA ARG A 490 15.10 14.64 23.77
C ARG A 490 16.52 15.02 24.18
N TYR A 491 17.20 15.78 23.34
CA TYR A 491 18.58 16.19 23.54
C TYR A 491 18.72 17.70 23.32
N ASN A 492 19.63 18.35 24.05
CA ASN A 492 19.94 19.76 23.79
C ASN A 492 20.95 19.93 22.64
N LYS A 493 21.28 21.18 22.31
CA LYS A 493 22.25 21.54 21.25
C LYS A 493 23.68 21.06 21.50
N TYR A 494 24.01 20.57 22.69
CA TYR A 494 25.30 19.98 23.05
C TYR A 494 25.28 18.44 23.00
N HIS A 495 24.19 17.85 22.47
CA HIS A 495 23.95 16.40 22.45
C HIS A 495 23.84 15.76 23.84
N GLU A 496 23.51 16.56 24.86
CA GLU A 496 23.23 16.06 26.21
C GLU A 496 21.76 15.64 26.31
N PHE A 497 21.50 14.48 26.92
CA PHE A 497 20.15 13.99 27.18
C PHE A 497 19.44 14.88 28.22
N ILE A 498 18.23 15.34 27.91
CA ILE A 498 17.44 16.25 28.77
C ILE A 498 16.07 15.68 29.18
N GLY A 499 15.69 14.52 28.65
CA GLY A 499 14.46 13.81 29.02
C GLY A 499 13.94 12.91 27.91
N GLU A 500 12.90 12.14 28.22
CA GLU A 500 12.22 11.26 27.27
C GLU A 500 10.73 11.15 27.59
N ASP A 501 9.93 10.75 26.62
CA ASP A 501 8.50 10.52 26.75
C ASP A 501 8.14 9.16 26.13
N MET A 502 7.14 8.46 26.69
CA MET A 502 6.62 7.20 26.14
C MET A 502 6.03 7.43 24.74
N LEU A 503 6.38 6.59 23.76
CA LEU A 503 5.95 6.77 22.37
C LEU A 503 4.41 6.86 22.26
N ARG A 504 3.64 6.06 23.03
CA ARG A 504 2.16 6.09 23.01
C ARG A 504 1.56 7.49 23.24
N ASN A 505 2.23 8.37 23.98
CA ASN A 505 1.76 9.72 24.30
C ASN A 505 2.04 10.73 23.16
N LEU A 506 2.73 10.29 22.11
CA LEU A 506 3.20 11.10 20.99
C LEU A 506 2.68 10.58 19.64
N LEU A 507 2.12 9.36 19.61
CA LEU A 507 1.40 8.82 18.46
C LEU A 507 0.07 9.57 18.27
N ARG A 508 -0.15 10.14 17.08
CA ARG A 508 -1.31 10.99 16.75
C ARG A 508 -1.51 12.18 17.71
N GLN A 509 -0.46 12.58 18.42
CA GLN A 509 -0.49 13.61 19.47
C GLN A 509 0.71 14.58 19.33
N PRO A 510 0.78 15.37 18.23
CA PRO A 510 1.95 16.21 17.90
C PRO A 510 2.11 17.45 18.80
N PHE A 511 1.30 17.59 19.85
CA PHE A 511 1.07 18.83 20.58
C PHE A 511 2.29 19.36 21.35
N ILE A 512 3.28 18.51 21.64
CA ILE A 512 4.55 18.93 22.24
C ILE A 512 5.33 19.93 21.36
N VAL A 513 5.17 19.88 20.03
CA VAL A 513 5.83 20.82 19.08
C VAL A 513 5.29 22.26 19.20
N TYR A 514 4.11 22.45 19.82
CA TYR A 514 3.55 23.77 20.12
C TYR A 514 4.17 24.47 21.35
N GLN A 515 5.21 23.87 21.95
CA GLN A 515 6.05 24.47 22.99
C GLN A 515 7.38 24.99 22.37
N PRO A 516 7.87 26.18 22.78
CA PRO A 516 9.15 26.70 22.29
C PRO A 516 10.32 25.72 22.50
N GLY A 517 11.22 25.63 21.53
CA GLY A 517 12.43 24.79 21.59
C GLY A 517 12.20 23.28 21.39
N LYS A 518 11.01 22.72 21.66
CA LYS A 518 10.78 21.27 21.62
C LYS A 518 11.05 20.59 20.29
N LEU A 519 10.82 21.28 19.17
CA LEU A 519 11.14 20.75 17.85
C LEU A 519 12.64 20.46 17.69
N ASP A 520 13.50 21.35 18.17
CA ASP A 520 14.95 21.17 18.11
C ASP A 520 15.41 20.08 19.09
N GLU A 521 14.76 19.95 20.26
CA GLU A 521 15.02 18.87 21.22
C GLU A 521 14.73 17.48 20.63
N LEU A 522 13.62 17.36 19.88
CA LEU A 522 13.17 16.14 19.20
C LEU A 522 14.05 15.83 17.96
N ALA A 523 14.53 16.86 17.27
CA ALA A 523 15.54 16.69 16.21
C ALA A 523 16.87 16.18 16.77
N GLY A 524 17.26 16.62 17.97
CA GLY A 524 18.34 15.99 18.74
C GLY A 524 18.06 14.51 19.05
N GLY A 525 16.80 14.16 19.32
CA GLY A 525 16.33 12.77 19.44
C GLY A 525 16.61 11.90 18.23
N LEU A 526 16.24 12.38 17.03
CA LEU A 526 16.46 11.69 15.74
C LEU A 526 17.93 11.31 15.48
N ILE A 527 18.87 12.16 15.91
CA ILE A 527 20.31 11.99 15.64
C ILE A 527 20.97 11.13 16.71
N ASN A 528 20.64 11.35 17.99
CA ASN A 528 21.33 10.73 19.13
C ASN A 528 20.70 9.41 19.62
N THR A 529 19.47 9.10 19.22
CA THR A 529 18.80 7.85 19.62
C THR A 529 19.11 6.73 18.64
N PRO A 530 19.57 5.54 19.07
CA PRO A 530 19.73 4.39 18.19
C PRO A 530 18.37 3.86 17.72
N ALA A 531 18.33 3.27 16.53
CA ALA A 531 17.20 2.42 16.13
C ALA A 531 17.20 1.11 16.93
N GLN A 532 16.08 0.39 16.98
CA GLN A 532 16.09 -1.03 17.38
C GLN A 532 16.71 -1.91 16.26
N THR A 533 17.01 -3.19 16.52
CA THR A 533 17.58 -4.12 15.52
C THR A 533 16.54 -4.74 14.59
N TYR A 534 16.97 -5.18 13.39
CA TYR A 534 16.13 -6.00 12.50
C TYR A 534 16.01 -7.43 13.04
N ASP A 535 14.96 -7.70 13.79
CA ASP A 535 14.68 -9.01 14.38
C ASP A 535 13.15 -9.18 14.61
N PRO A 536 12.64 -10.20 15.35
CA PRO A 536 11.20 -10.36 15.53
C PRO A 536 10.63 -9.49 16.67
N PHE A 537 11.44 -8.72 17.39
CA PHE A 537 11.00 -7.94 18.55
C PHE A 537 10.42 -6.59 18.13
N VAL A 538 9.38 -6.17 18.86
CA VAL A 538 8.62 -4.94 18.59
C VAL A 538 8.09 -4.42 19.93
N THR A 539 8.22 -3.12 20.18
CA THR A 539 7.85 -2.52 21.47
C THR A 539 6.34 -2.57 21.76
N GLN A 540 5.97 -2.70 23.04
CA GLN A 540 4.58 -2.65 23.51
C GLN A 540 3.89 -1.32 23.21
N GLU A 541 4.65 -0.24 23.00
CA GLU A 541 4.10 1.04 22.57
C GLU A 541 3.32 0.94 21.25
N VAL A 542 3.65 -0.02 20.39
CA VAL A 542 2.94 -0.26 19.12
C VAL A 542 2.27 -1.63 19.04
N THR A 543 2.59 -2.61 19.88
CA THR A 543 1.87 -3.91 19.92
C THR A 543 0.72 -3.94 20.93
N ASN A 544 0.67 -3.06 21.92
CA ASN A 544 -0.40 -2.98 22.93
C ASN A 544 -1.03 -1.57 23.03
N HIS A 545 -0.29 -0.53 22.63
CA HIS A 545 -0.63 0.87 22.91
C HIS A 545 -0.65 1.78 21.66
N LEU A 546 -0.68 1.21 20.44
CA LEU A 546 -0.74 1.98 19.20
C LEU A 546 -1.99 2.85 19.18
N PHE A 547 -1.82 4.16 19.04
CA PHE A 547 -2.93 5.12 19.03
C PHE A 547 -3.87 4.98 20.25
N GLN A 548 -3.31 4.67 21.42
CA GLN A 548 -4.06 4.64 22.69
C GLN A 548 -4.72 5.99 22.95
N ASN A 549 -6.04 5.99 23.21
CA ASN A 549 -6.70 7.14 23.81
C ASN A 549 -6.20 7.25 25.27
N PRO A 550 -5.71 8.42 25.74
CA PRO A 550 -5.36 8.65 27.14
C PRO A 550 -6.42 8.27 28.19
N GLU A 551 -7.70 8.20 27.81
CA GLU A 551 -8.81 7.77 28.69
C GLU A 551 -8.91 6.23 28.82
N GLU A 552 -8.28 5.47 27.92
CA GLU A 552 -8.27 4.01 27.88
C GLU A 552 -6.92 3.44 28.35
N PRO A 553 -6.84 2.28 29.02
CA PRO A 553 -5.57 1.68 29.44
C PRO A 553 -4.85 0.89 28.33
N PHE A 554 -5.44 0.80 27.13
CA PHE A 554 -4.93 0.05 25.97
C PHE A 554 -5.07 0.84 24.66
N GLY A 555 -4.27 0.48 23.66
CA GLY A 555 -4.41 0.93 22.28
C GLY A 555 -4.68 -0.23 21.32
N LYS A 556 -4.27 -0.07 20.07
CA LYS A 556 -4.30 -1.10 19.02
C LYS A 556 -2.96 -1.86 18.97
N ASP A 557 -2.90 -2.86 18.09
CA ASP A 557 -1.71 -3.70 17.84
C ASP A 557 -1.28 -3.59 16.37
N LEU A 558 -0.15 -2.92 16.13
CA LEU A 558 0.40 -2.67 14.80
C LEU A 558 0.77 -3.96 14.06
N ILE A 559 1.23 -4.98 14.77
CA ILE A 559 1.68 -6.23 14.15
C ILE A 559 0.49 -7.13 13.83
N ALA A 560 -0.51 -7.18 14.70
CA ALA A 560 -1.79 -7.81 14.36
C ALA A 560 -2.46 -7.11 13.17
N ILE A 561 -2.41 -5.77 13.10
CA ILE A 561 -2.89 -4.99 11.95
C ILE A 561 -2.10 -5.33 10.67
N ASN A 562 -0.77 -5.47 10.73
CA ASN A 562 0.03 -5.88 9.57
C ASN A 562 -0.37 -7.28 9.06
N LEU A 563 -0.49 -8.24 9.97
CA LEU A 563 -0.89 -9.62 9.64
C LEU A 563 -2.30 -9.69 9.07
N GLN A 564 -3.25 -8.93 9.62
CA GLN A 564 -4.62 -8.87 9.11
C GLN A 564 -4.70 -8.14 7.77
N ARG A 565 -3.95 -7.03 7.59
CA ARG A 565 -3.84 -6.31 6.31
C ARG A 565 -3.27 -7.19 5.21
N ALA A 566 -2.23 -7.98 5.48
CA ALA A 566 -1.69 -8.92 4.51
C ALA A 566 -2.69 -10.02 4.10
N ARG A 567 -3.55 -10.49 5.02
CA ARG A 567 -4.65 -11.43 4.72
C ARG A 567 -5.74 -10.79 3.88
N GLU A 568 -6.17 -9.58 4.25
CA GLU A 568 -7.21 -8.81 3.54
C GLU A 568 -6.75 -8.39 2.14
N HIS A 569 -5.46 -8.09 1.97
CA HIS A 569 -4.84 -7.79 0.69
C HIS A 569 -4.56 -9.03 -0.18
N GLY A 570 -4.83 -10.24 0.32
CA GLY A 570 -4.60 -11.50 -0.39
C GLY A 570 -3.12 -11.78 -0.64
N VAL A 571 -2.21 -11.28 0.20
CA VAL A 571 -0.77 -11.53 0.03
C VAL A 571 -0.51 -13.05 0.13
N PRO A 572 0.28 -13.66 -0.77
CA PRO A 572 0.66 -15.08 -0.69
C PRO A 572 1.41 -15.52 0.58
N GLY A 573 1.77 -16.80 0.64
CA GLY A 573 2.57 -17.36 1.74
C GLY A 573 4.06 -17.03 1.62
N TYR A 574 4.79 -17.17 2.74
CA TYR A 574 6.24 -16.97 2.79
C TYR A 574 7.00 -17.79 1.72
N ASN A 575 6.65 -19.07 1.55
CA ASN A 575 7.25 -19.94 0.54
C ASN A 575 7.03 -19.43 -0.89
N SER A 576 5.86 -18.86 -1.21
CA SER A 576 5.58 -18.33 -2.56
C SER A 576 6.54 -17.20 -2.92
N PHE A 577 6.88 -16.33 -1.96
CA PHE A 577 7.87 -15.27 -2.16
C PHE A 577 9.31 -15.80 -2.12
N ARG A 578 9.63 -16.84 -1.34
CA ARG A 578 10.94 -17.52 -1.43
C ARG A 578 11.18 -18.04 -2.83
N GLU A 579 10.25 -18.83 -3.36
CA GLU A 579 10.33 -19.44 -4.69
C GLU A 579 10.43 -18.36 -5.78
N TRP A 580 9.64 -17.28 -5.67
CA TRP A 580 9.71 -16.13 -6.59
C TRP A 580 11.05 -15.37 -6.53
N CYS A 581 11.64 -15.22 -5.34
CA CYS A 581 12.98 -14.65 -5.14
C CYS A 581 14.14 -15.62 -5.50
N GLY A 582 13.86 -16.81 -6.03
CA GLY A 582 14.88 -17.82 -6.36
C GLY A 582 15.47 -18.56 -5.14
N LEU A 583 14.84 -18.47 -3.97
CA LEU A 583 15.23 -19.20 -2.77
C LEU A 583 14.50 -20.56 -2.70
N PRO A 584 15.13 -21.61 -2.13
CA PRO A 584 14.48 -22.91 -1.99
C PRO A 584 13.27 -22.82 -1.05
N ARG A 585 12.21 -23.56 -1.39
CA ARG A 585 11.03 -23.75 -0.55
C ARG A 585 11.42 -24.39 0.78
N ALA A 586 10.87 -23.89 1.88
CA ALA A 586 10.94 -24.58 3.17
C ALA A 586 9.81 -25.63 3.25
N HIS A 587 10.19 -26.86 3.57
CA HIS A 587 9.30 -28.00 3.79
C HIS A 587 9.11 -28.28 5.29
N THR A 588 10.07 -27.87 6.12
CA THR A 588 10.05 -28.01 7.58
C THR A 588 10.44 -26.68 8.25
N PHE A 589 10.14 -26.53 9.54
CA PHE A 589 10.60 -25.38 10.32
C PHE A 589 12.12 -25.37 10.53
N ALA A 590 12.82 -26.49 10.38
CA ALA A 590 14.28 -26.55 10.44
C ALA A 590 14.93 -25.88 9.22
N ASP A 591 14.25 -25.86 8.06
CA ASP A 591 14.72 -25.19 6.83
C ASP A 591 14.78 -23.66 6.99
N PHE A 592 14.21 -23.11 8.07
CA PHE A 592 14.31 -21.70 8.44
C PHE A 592 15.58 -21.37 9.22
N GLU A 593 16.28 -22.32 9.85
CA GLU A 593 17.44 -22.03 10.72
C GLU A 593 18.60 -21.27 10.02
N PRO A 594 18.89 -21.44 8.72
CA PRO A 594 19.88 -20.61 8.02
C PRO A 594 19.45 -19.14 7.82
N TRP A 595 18.17 -18.82 8.05
CA TRP A 595 17.53 -17.53 7.73
C TRP A 595 16.93 -16.83 8.95
N LEU A 596 16.59 -17.58 9.99
CA LEU A 596 15.94 -17.13 11.22
C LEU A 596 16.61 -17.78 12.43
N ASN A 597 16.68 -17.07 13.55
CA ASN A 597 17.12 -17.65 14.82
C ASN A 597 16.29 -18.89 15.19
N ASN A 598 16.92 -19.98 15.64
CA ASN A 598 16.26 -21.26 15.93
C ASN A 598 15.09 -21.12 16.92
N ASN A 599 15.15 -20.19 17.89
CA ASN A 599 14.03 -19.91 18.80
C ASN A 599 12.82 -19.31 18.06
N THR A 600 13.07 -18.42 17.09
CA THR A 600 12.03 -17.86 16.22
C THR A 600 11.42 -18.92 15.32
N ALA A 601 12.24 -19.77 14.68
CA ALA A 601 11.78 -20.90 13.86
C ALA A 601 10.94 -21.90 14.69
N PHE A 602 11.42 -22.26 15.89
CA PHE A 602 10.68 -23.09 16.84
C PHE A 602 9.34 -22.46 17.24
N ARG A 603 9.29 -21.17 17.60
CA ARG A 603 8.03 -20.50 17.94
C ARG A 603 7.06 -20.46 16.76
N TYR A 604 7.53 -20.27 15.53
CA TYR A 604 6.66 -20.42 14.36
C TYR A 604 6.08 -21.83 14.23
N SER A 605 6.84 -22.89 14.56
CA SER A 605 6.33 -24.28 14.57
C SER A 605 5.27 -24.59 15.63
N GLN A 606 5.13 -23.74 16.65
CA GLN A 606 4.12 -23.91 17.69
C GLN A 606 2.78 -23.23 17.34
N ILE A 607 2.76 -22.34 16.35
CA ILE A 607 1.59 -21.52 16.00
C ILE A 607 1.11 -21.71 14.56
N TYR A 608 2.02 -21.93 13.61
CA TYR A 608 1.70 -22.39 12.26
C TYR A 608 1.85 -23.91 12.18
N LYS A 609 0.91 -24.55 11.48
CA LYS A 609 0.88 -26.00 11.22
C LYS A 609 1.40 -26.28 9.80
#